data_AF-A0A9E5RC90-F1
#
_entry.id   AF-A0A9E5RC90-F1
#
_cell.length_a   1.000
_cell.length_b   1.000
_cell.length_c   1.000
_cell.angle_alpha   90.00
_cell.angle_beta   90.00
_cell.angle_gamma   90.00
#
_symmetry.space_group_name_H-M   'P 1'
#
loop_
_entity.id
_entity.type
_entity.pdbx_description
1 polymer ?
#
loop_
_entity_poly.entity_id
_entity_poly.type
_entity_poly.pdbx_seq_one_letter_code
_entity_poly.pdbx_strand_id
1 'polypeptide(L)'
;MSKLNFLVHLNTYSDASASNNPSLSNFKWTREITGIPASNPISEAFNLAPGESKEIFSGTRTLQEDGTTAYSIALKPLSSSTYRITNTAGTAPQFRVLRANGADATTEVTAVVNGPIVTFSSTGGTAFNLAAVQIGDYVRIGDQFNTLNQGEYKIIAKTTTSFTVENFTGVNEGPITLGAGFASQVRIYGASGVQIGDTLVLANGFSSASFGSYKITDVTDNYVEFYSTDVLPVESGILADLAIYSAAKNLVYLEADQKCTVTINGVQMASMEPFIINNARQPGVFMLKATVWSFSVQNNSLDSASCFVATVE
;
A
#
# COMPACT_ATOMS: atom_id res chain seq x y z
N MET A 1 -16.63 -13.80 -11.49
CA MET A 1 -15.37 -13.13 -11.90
C MET A 1 -15.60 -12.43 -13.21
N SER A 2 -15.21 -11.16 -13.30
CA SER A 2 -15.32 -10.38 -14.54
C SER A 2 -14.25 -10.84 -15.55
N LYS A 3 -14.49 -10.57 -16.83
CA LYS A 3 -13.54 -10.85 -17.91
C LYS A 3 -13.31 -9.56 -18.68
N LEU A 4 -12.04 -9.29 -19.00
CA LEU A 4 -11.64 -8.24 -19.92
C LEU A 4 -11.47 -8.83 -21.32
N ASN A 5 -12.09 -8.19 -22.30
CA ASN A 5 -11.80 -8.41 -23.71
C ASN A 5 -11.09 -7.15 -24.24
N PHE A 6 -10.02 -7.36 -24.98
CA PHE A 6 -9.16 -6.30 -25.49
C PHE A 6 -9.09 -6.41 -27.01
N LEU A 7 -9.55 -5.37 -27.71
CA LEU A 7 -9.51 -5.29 -29.17
C LEU A 7 -8.82 -3.98 -29.56
N VAL A 8 -7.74 -4.09 -30.33
CA VAL A 8 -7.08 -2.96 -30.99
C VAL A 8 -7.20 -3.16 -32.48
N HIS A 9 -7.69 -2.14 -33.17
CA HIS A 9 -7.74 -2.08 -34.61
C HIS A 9 -7.10 -0.78 -35.09
N LEU A 10 -5.96 -0.89 -35.76
CA LEU A 10 -5.26 0.23 -36.38
C LEU A 10 -5.29 0.06 -37.88
N ASN A 11 -5.62 1.13 -38.58
CA ASN A 11 -5.75 1.10 -40.03
C ASN A 11 -5.49 2.50 -40.58
N THR A 12 -4.62 2.61 -41.57
CA THR A 12 -4.29 3.90 -42.19
C THR A 12 -4.27 3.78 -43.70
N TYR A 13 -4.69 4.87 -44.34
CA TYR A 13 -4.86 4.96 -45.78
C TYR A 13 -4.08 6.15 -46.34
N SER A 14 -3.67 6.07 -47.59
CA SER A 14 -2.92 7.11 -48.30
C SER A 14 -3.56 7.52 -49.63
N ASP A 15 -4.81 7.16 -49.85
CA ASP A 15 -5.58 7.60 -51.01
C ASP A 15 -5.60 9.13 -51.13
N ALA A 16 -5.35 9.64 -52.34
CA ALA A 16 -5.36 11.08 -52.62
C ALA A 16 -6.74 11.73 -52.43
N SER A 17 -7.80 10.93 -52.35
CA SER A 17 -9.17 11.39 -52.10
C SER A 17 -9.79 10.53 -51.00
N ALA A 18 -10.39 11.17 -50.00
CA ALA A 18 -11.14 10.48 -48.96
C ALA A 18 -12.29 9.68 -49.59
N SER A 19 -12.33 8.37 -49.32
CA SER A 19 -13.36 7.48 -49.85
C SER A 19 -13.73 6.42 -48.81
N ASN A 20 -14.93 5.86 -48.91
CA ASN A 20 -15.39 4.76 -48.06
C ASN A 20 -14.80 3.39 -48.49
N ASN A 21 -14.09 3.36 -49.61
CA ASN A 21 -13.43 2.17 -50.14
C ASN A 21 -11.98 2.52 -50.54
N PRO A 22 -11.13 2.81 -49.54
CA PRO A 22 -9.75 3.20 -49.79
C PRO A 22 -8.99 2.09 -50.51
N SER A 23 -8.25 2.48 -51.55
CA SER A 23 -7.49 1.57 -52.40
C SER A 23 -6.04 1.39 -51.93
N LEU A 24 -5.52 2.33 -51.13
CA LEU A 24 -4.15 2.31 -50.63
C LEU A 24 -4.12 2.28 -49.11
N SER A 25 -3.79 1.12 -48.55
CA SER A 25 -3.58 0.93 -47.11
C SER A 25 -2.08 0.93 -46.80
N ASN A 26 -1.62 1.84 -45.94
CA ASN A 26 -0.22 1.87 -45.50
C ASN A 26 0.05 0.77 -44.47
N PHE A 27 -0.82 0.63 -43.47
CA PHE A 27 -0.79 -0.49 -42.53
C PHE A 27 -2.17 -0.80 -41.99
N LYS A 28 -2.38 -2.09 -41.70
CA LYS A 28 -3.58 -2.61 -41.05
C LYS A 28 -3.15 -3.65 -40.02
N TRP A 29 -3.53 -3.42 -38.77
CA TRP A 29 -3.18 -4.28 -37.65
C TRP A 29 -4.38 -4.47 -36.72
N THR A 30 -4.72 -5.73 -36.45
CA THR A 30 -5.76 -6.08 -35.49
C THR A 30 -5.16 -7.01 -34.45
N ARG A 31 -5.42 -6.74 -33.18
CA ARG A 31 -5.13 -7.64 -32.07
C ARG A 31 -6.36 -7.79 -31.21
N GLU A 32 -6.75 -9.05 -30.99
CA GLU A 32 -7.86 -9.41 -30.11
C GLU A 32 -7.35 -10.37 -29.05
N ILE A 33 -7.65 -10.08 -27.79
CA ILE A 33 -7.38 -10.94 -26.65
C ILE A 33 -8.68 -11.02 -25.84
N THR A 34 -9.18 -12.23 -25.62
CA THR A 34 -10.46 -12.45 -24.95
C THR A 34 -10.29 -13.24 -23.67
N GLY A 35 -11.21 -13.03 -22.73
CA GLY A 35 -11.30 -13.83 -21.52
C GLY A 35 -10.16 -13.62 -20.52
N ILE A 36 -9.50 -12.45 -20.54
CA ILE A 36 -8.50 -12.09 -19.54
C ILE A 36 -9.22 -12.01 -18.18
N PRO A 37 -8.82 -12.80 -17.16
CA PRO A 37 -9.38 -12.68 -15.83
C PRO A 37 -9.19 -11.25 -15.33
N ALA A 38 -10.27 -10.66 -14.82
CA ALA A 38 -10.30 -9.28 -14.37
C ALA A 38 -11.08 -9.16 -13.06
N SER A 39 -10.56 -8.34 -12.15
CA SER A 39 -11.24 -7.92 -10.93
C SER A 39 -11.38 -6.41 -10.88
N ASN A 40 -12.41 -5.96 -10.15
CA ASN A 40 -12.66 -4.54 -9.86
C ASN A 40 -12.50 -3.60 -11.08
N PRO A 41 -13.16 -3.89 -12.23
CA PRO A 41 -13.14 -2.99 -13.37
C PRO A 41 -13.87 -1.70 -13.00
N ILE A 42 -13.26 -0.56 -13.30
CA ILE A 42 -13.83 0.76 -13.05
C ILE A 42 -13.72 1.56 -14.34
N SER A 43 -14.79 2.29 -14.68
CA SER A 43 -14.77 3.29 -15.74
C SER A 43 -15.41 4.59 -15.25
N GLU A 44 -14.80 5.72 -15.55
CA GLU A 44 -15.27 7.03 -15.13
C GLU A 44 -15.04 8.06 -16.24
N ALA A 45 -15.99 8.99 -16.40
CA ALA A 45 -15.82 10.18 -17.21
C ALA A 45 -15.84 11.41 -16.29
N PHE A 46 -14.96 12.38 -16.55
CA PHE A 46 -14.86 13.61 -15.76
C PHE A 46 -14.28 14.75 -16.60
N ASN A 47 -14.41 15.97 -16.08
CA ASN A 47 -13.78 17.15 -16.66
C ASN A 47 -12.69 17.67 -15.73
N LEU A 48 -11.63 18.23 -16.31
CA LEU A 48 -10.57 18.94 -15.59
C LEU A 48 -10.49 20.37 -16.09
N ALA A 49 -10.57 21.34 -15.18
CA ALA A 49 -10.29 22.73 -15.47
C ALA A 49 -8.83 22.93 -15.93
N PRO A 50 -8.49 24.05 -16.59
CA PRO A 50 -7.12 24.39 -16.94
C PRO A 50 -6.17 24.31 -15.74
N GLY A 51 -5.10 23.52 -15.85
CA GLY A 51 -4.12 23.31 -14.78
C GLY A 51 -4.55 22.34 -13.67
N GLU A 52 -5.81 21.91 -13.64
CA GLU A 52 -6.33 20.99 -12.62
C GLU A 52 -5.68 19.62 -12.74
N SER A 53 -5.39 19.02 -11.59
CA SER A 53 -4.88 17.66 -11.47
C SER A 53 -5.84 16.83 -10.62
N LYS A 54 -6.15 15.63 -11.08
CA LYS A 54 -7.05 14.70 -10.40
C LYS A 54 -6.36 13.36 -10.17
N GLU A 55 -6.35 12.93 -8.91
CA GLU A 55 -6.03 11.55 -8.56
C GLU A 55 -7.22 10.66 -8.93
N ILE A 56 -6.98 9.68 -9.80
CA ILE A 56 -8.01 8.71 -10.20
C ILE A 56 -8.09 7.60 -9.17
N PHE A 57 -6.94 7.09 -8.75
CA PHE A 57 -6.83 6.17 -7.63
C PHE A 57 -5.41 6.22 -7.05
N SER A 58 -5.31 5.88 -5.76
CA SER A 58 -4.04 5.60 -5.11
C SER A 58 -4.22 4.51 -4.07
N GLY A 59 -3.47 3.42 -4.24
CA GLY A 59 -3.24 2.41 -3.22
C GLY A 59 -1.98 2.68 -2.41
N THR A 60 -1.31 3.83 -2.62
CA THR A 60 -0.03 4.16 -1.97
C THR A 60 -0.23 4.33 -0.47
N ARG A 61 0.72 3.82 0.32
CA ARG A 61 0.87 4.15 1.73
C ARG A 61 1.85 5.29 1.86
N THR A 62 1.39 6.42 2.39
CA THR A 62 2.28 7.54 2.71
C THR A 62 3.12 7.20 3.94
N LEU A 63 4.43 7.32 3.80
CA LEU A 63 5.40 7.22 4.88
C LEU A 63 5.87 8.63 5.27
N GLN A 64 6.37 8.80 6.49
CA GLN A 64 7.01 10.05 6.93
C GLN A 64 8.52 10.07 6.67
N GLU A 65 8.98 9.36 5.64
CA GLU A 65 10.40 9.34 5.28
C GLU A 65 10.84 10.65 4.60
N ASP A 66 12.13 10.93 4.72
CA ASP A 66 12.80 12.02 4.02
C ASP A 66 14.20 11.59 3.57
N GLY A 67 14.96 12.49 2.93
CA GLY A 67 16.31 12.19 2.43
C GLY A 67 17.35 11.82 3.49
N THR A 68 17.00 11.83 4.78
CA THR A 68 17.86 11.37 5.88
C THR A 68 17.46 9.99 6.41
N THR A 69 16.27 9.49 6.05
CA THR A 69 15.77 8.19 6.49
C THR A 69 16.68 7.08 6.00
N ALA A 70 17.23 6.30 6.93
CA ALA A 70 18.11 5.18 6.64
C ALA A 70 17.49 3.85 7.03
N TYR A 71 17.72 2.83 6.20
CA TYR A 71 17.22 1.48 6.38
C TYR A 71 18.34 0.43 6.45
N SER A 72 18.00 -0.73 7.03
CA SER A 72 18.77 -1.97 6.88
C SER A 72 17.87 -3.11 6.47
N ILE A 73 18.37 -4.01 5.62
CA ILE A 73 17.76 -5.32 5.32
C ILE A 73 18.58 -6.40 6.00
N ALA A 74 17.91 -7.27 6.77
CA ALA A 74 18.54 -8.47 7.32
C ALA A 74 17.56 -9.64 7.37
N LEU A 75 18.08 -10.87 7.33
CA LEU A 75 17.30 -12.08 7.58
C LEU A 75 16.81 -12.08 9.03
N LYS A 76 15.52 -12.36 9.24
CA LYS A 76 14.94 -12.49 10.58
C LYS A 76 15.62 -13.66 11.31
N PRO A 77 16.07 -13.48 12.56
CA PRO A 77 16.65 -14.57 13.33
C PRO A 77 15.72 -15.78 13.36
N LEU A 78 16.29 -16.98 13.19
CA LEU A 78 15.57 -18.25 13.17
C LEU A 78 14.59 -18.43 11.98
N SER A 79 14.63 -17.55 10.98
CA SER A 79 13.94 -17.74 9.69
C SER A 79 14.93 -18.06 8.57
N SER A 80 14.47 -18.77 7.54
CA SER A 80 15.24 -19.05 6.32
C SER A 80 14.85 -18.15 5.14
N SER A 81 13.75 -17.41 5.24
CA SER A 81 13.13 -16.72 4.10
C SER A 81 12.37 -15.44 4.45
N THR A 82 12.28 -15.11 5.74
CA THR A 82 11.69 -13.84 6.21
C THR A 82 12.79 -12.83 6.41
N TYR A 83 12.71 -11.71 5.69
CA TYR A 83 13.60 -10.58 5.86
C TYR A 83 12.89 -9.46 6.59
N ARG A 84 13.67 -8.60 7.24
CA ARG A 84 13.19 -7.42 7.93
C ARG A 84 13.88 -6.19 7.38
N ILE A 85 13.08 -5.19 7.00
CA ILE A 85 13.55 -3.82 6.83
C ILE A 85 13.29 -3.07 8.12
N THR A 86 14.35 -2.50 8.67
CA THR A 86 14.30 -1.70 9.91
C THR A 86 14.80 -0.30 9.62
N ASN A 87 14.11 0.71 10.14
CA ASN A 87 14.65 2.07 10.15
C ASN A 87 15.82 2.12 11.16
N THR A 88 16.99 2.55 10.69
CA THR A 88 18.24 2.55 11.48
C THR A 88 18.71 3.95 11.86
N ALA A 89 18.31 4.99 11.11
CA ALA A 89 18.65 6.38 11.39
C ALA A 89 17.71 7.35 10.66
N GLY A 90 17.87 8.65 10.95
CA GLY A 90 17.11 9.74 10.31
C GLY A 90 15.68 9.86 10.80
N THR A 91 14.83 10.48 9.98
CA THR A 91 13.40 10.57 10.25
C THR A 91 12.76 9.19 10.16
N ALA A 92 12.03 8.79 11.20
CA ALA A 92 11.36 7.48 11.22
C ALA A 92 10.22 7.45 10.19
N PRO A 93 10.08 6.39 9.39
CA PRO A 93 9.07 6.32 8.32
C PRO A 93 7.63 6.22 8.82
N GLN A 94 7.45 5.91 10.11
CA GLN A 94 6.15 5.68 10.76
C GLN A 94 5.29 4.67 9.99
N PHE A 95 5.82 3.46 9.77
CA PHE A 95 5.07 2.39 9.10
C PHE A 95 3.68 2.17 9.75
N ARG A 96 3.64 2.21 11.08
CA ARG A 96 2.42 2.36 11.88
C ARG A 96 2.65 3.39 12.99
N VAL A 97 1.58 4.03 13.43
CA VAL A 97 1.63 4.97 14.56
C VAL A 97 1.63 4.18 15.87
N LEU A 98 2.73 4.21 16.62
CA LEU A 98 2.79 3.65 17.98
C LEU A 98 1.89 4.46 18.91
N ARG A 99 1.00 3.80 19.64
CA ARG A 99 0.15 4.40 20.66
C ARG A 99 0.83 4.27 22.03
N ALA A 100 0.95 5.39 22.74
CA ALA A 100 1.34 5.36 24.14
C ALA A 100 0.30 4.58 24.95
N ASN A 101 0.76 3.62 25.76
CA ASN A 101 -0.07 2.81 26.65
C ASN A 101 0.21 3.08 28.14
N GLY A 102 1.18 3.94 28.46
CA GLY A 102 1.57 4.30 29.82
C GLY A 102 2.23 3.18 30.64
N ALA A 103 2.47 2.01 30.05
CA ALA A 103 3.09 0.89 30.76
C ALA A 103 4.57 1.18 31.06
N ASP A 104 5.06 0.68 32.19
CA ASP A 104 6.47 0.71 32.56
C ASP A 104 6.91 -0.64 33.15
N ALA A 105 8.13 -0.71 33.67
CA ALA A 105 8.70 -1.94 34.23
C ALA A 105 7.97 -2.46 35.49
N THR A 106 7.14 -1.63 36.12
CA THR A 106 6.38 -1.98 37.33
C THR A 106 4.94 -2.38 37.03
N THR A 107 4.43 -2.07 35.83
CA THR A 107 3.06 -2.41 35.44
C THR A 107 2.80 -3.90 35.61
N GLU A 108 1.76 -4.24 36.37
CA GLU A 108 1.26 -5.60 36.49
C GLU A 108 0.00 -5.78 35.63
N VAL A 109 -0.01 -6.83 34.81
CA VAL A 109 -1.10 -7.12 33.88
C VAL A 109 -1.74 -8.46 34.21
N THR A 110 -3.08 -8.48 34.24
CA THR A 110 -3.87 -9.70 34.35
C THR A 110 -4.72 -9.86 33.09
N ALA A 111 -4.67 -11.04 32.48
CA ALA A 111 -5.51 -11.46 31.36
C ALA A 111 -6.69 -12.28 31.90
N VAL A 112 -7.91 -11.84 31.59
CA VAL A 112 -9.15 -12.54 31.96
C VAL A 112 -9.92 -12.91 30.70
N VAL A 113 -10.26 -14.18 30.58
CA VAL A 113 -10.98 -14.77 29.44
C VAL A 113 -12.47 -14.87 29.75
N ASN A 114 -13.29 -14.46 28.79
CA ASN A 114 -14.73 -14.65 28.83
C ASN A 114 -15.22 -15.07 27.43
N GLY A 115 -15.35 -16.37 27.21
CA GLY A 115 -15.64 -16.92 25.88
C GLY A 115 -14.48 -16.64 24.90
N PRO A 116 -14.75 -16.09 23.70
CA PRO A 116 -13.70 -15.82 22.68
C PRO A 116 -12.94 -14.51 22.93
N ILE A 117 -13.17 -13.86 24.08
CA ILE A 117 -12.67 -12.54 24.39
C ILE A 117 -11.69 -12.61 25.55
N VAL A 118 -10.58 -11.89 25.42
CA VAL A 118 -9.57 -11.73 26.48
C VAL A 118 -9.44 -10.25 26.83
N THR A 119 -9.53 -9.94 28.12
CA THR A 119 -9.32 -8.58 28.64
C THR A 119 -8.03 -8.52 29.41
N PHE A 120 -7.10 -7.68 28.96
CA PHE A 120 -5.85 -7.37 29.65
C PHE A 120 -6.06 -6.10 30.47
N SER A 121 -5.95 -6.23 31.79
CA SER A 121 -6.13 -5.12 32.74
C SER A 121 -4.85 -4.88 33.50
N SER A 122 -4.49 -3.62 33.71
CA SER A 122 -3.47 -3.30 34.70
C SER A 122 -4.07 -3.49 36.11
N THR A 123 -3.46 -4.37 36.90
CA THR A 123 -3.95 -4.78 38.23
C THR A 123 -3.04 -4.34 39.38
N GLY A 124 -1.87 -3.79 39.08
CA GLY A 124 -0.88 -3.33 40.04
C GLY A 124 0.22 -2.49 39.38
N GLY A 125 1.06 -1.86 40.19
CA GLY A 125 2.13 -0.96 39.73
C GLY A 125 1.63 0.28 39.00
N THR A 126 2.42 0.79 38.05
CA THR A 126 1.98 1.87 37.16
C THR A 126 0.87 1.39 36.24
N ALA A 127 -0.30 2.04 36.33
CA ALA A 127 -1.45 1.68 35.52
C ALA A 127 -1.27 2.03 34.04
N PHE A 128 -1.90 1.25 33.16
CA PHE A 128 -2.03 1.67 31.76
C PHE A 128 -2.69 3.06 31.65
N ASN A 129 -2.24 3.84 30.67
CA ASN A 129 -2.87 5.06 30.21
C ASN A 129 -3.21 4.92 28.73
N LEU A 130 -4.43 4.47 28.45
CA LEU A 130 -4.89 4.16 27.10
C LEU A 130 -5.61 5.34 26.42
N ALA A 131 -5.34 6.58 26.83
CA ALA A 131 -6.01 7.77 26.28
C ALA A 131 -5.82 7.92 24.76
N ALA A 132 -4.61 7.63 24.26
CA ALA A 132 -4.28 7.72 22.83
C ALA A 132 -4.73 6.50 22.01
N VAL A 133 -5.06 5.38 22.67
CA VAL A 133 -5.50 4.13 22.03
C VAL A 133 -6.95 4.27 21.58
N GLN A 134 -7.27 3.75 20.40
CA GLN A 134 -8.61 3.75 19.84
C GLN A 134 -9.14 2.32 19.66
N ILE A 135 -10.47 2.14 19.71
CA ILE A 135 -11.07 0.86 19.32
C ILE A 135 -10.77 0.62 17.83
N GLY A 136 -10.33 -0.58 17.51
CA GLY A 136 -9.88 -0.97 16.17
C GLY A 136 -8.37 -0.93 15.97
N ASP A 137 -7.61 -0.31 16.88
CA ASP A 137 -6.14 -0.40 16.92
C ASP A 137 -5.68 -1.86 17.13
N TYR A 138 -4.42 -2.15 16.83
CA TYR A 138 -3.81 -3.47 17.02
C TYR A 138 -2.90 -3.48 18.25
N VAL A 139 -2.91 -4.56 19.01
CA VAL A 139 -1.99 -4.80 20.12
C VAL A 139 -1.17 -6.04 19.87
N ARG A 140 0.14 -5.94 20.10
CA ARG A 140 1.06 -7.08 20.14
C ARG A 140 1.39 -7.42 21.59
N ILE A 141 1.14 -8.67 21.93
CA ILE A 141 1.45 -9.28 23.23
C ILE A 141 2.75 -10.09 23.11
N GLY A 142 3.73 -9.73 23.94
CA GLY A 142 5.08 -10.27 23.91
C GLY A 142 5.27 -11.56 24.71
N ASP A 143 6.52 -12.03 24.72
CA ASP A 143 6.92 -13.36 25.16
C ASP A 143 6.87 -13.64 26.66
N GLN A 144 6.64 -12.61 27.50
CA GLN A 144 6.42 -12.80 28.93
C GLN A 144 5.06 -13.39 29.28
N PHE A 145 4.08 -13.26 28.38
CA PHE A 145 2.75 -13.83 28.55
C PHE A 145 2.73 -15.31 28.14
N ASN A 146 1.70 -16.04 28.54
CA ASN A 146 1.43 -17.39 28.08
C ASN A 146 1.39 -17.41 26.54
N THR A 147 1.97 -18.45 25.92
CA THR A 147 2.02 -18.59 24.47
C THR A 147 0.66 -18.52 23.78
N LEU A 148 -0.43 -18.86 24.47
CA LEU A 148 -1.80 -18.74 23.98
C LEU A 148 -2.39 -17.32 24.06
N ASN A 149 -1.76 -16.43 24.83
CA ASN A 149 -2.07 -15.01 24.93
C ASN A 149 -1.14 -14.14 24.05
N GLN A 150 -0.05 -14.71 23.53
CA GLN A 150 0.92 -14.03 22.66
C GLN A 150 0.38 -13.88 21.23
N GLY A 151 0.73 -12.77 20.59
CA GLY A 151 0.35 -12.53 19.18
C GLY A 151 -0.03 -11.09 18.91
N GLU A 152 -0.56 -10.84 17.71
CA GLU A 152 -1.16 -9.57 17.33
C GLU A 152 -2.68 -9.71 17.27
N TYR A 153 -3.39 -8.80 17.92
CA TYR A 153 -4.83 -8.82 18.02
C TYR A 153 -5.43 -7.44 17.80
N LYS A 154 -6.67 -7.39 17.31
CA LYS A 154 -7.43 -6.15 17.19
C LYS A 154 -8.13 -5.82 18.51
N ILE A 155 -8.00 -4.58 18.98
CA ILE A 155 -8.67 -4.08 20.17
C ILE A 155 -10.15 -3.83 19.84
N ILE A 156 -11.05 -4.53 20.52
CA ILE A 156 -12.51 -4.44 20.33
C ILE A 156 -13.20 -3.58 21.40
N ALA A 157 -12.58 -3.43 22.57
CA ALA A 157 -13.04 -2.53 23.63
C ALA A 157 -11.86 -2.07 24.48
N LYS A 158 -12.02 -0.94 25.19
CA LYS A 158 -11.04 -0.45 26.16
C LYS A 158 -11.69 0.35 27.28
N THR A 159 -11.01 0.42 28.40
CA THR A 159 -11.19 1.44 29.43
C THR A 159 -9.93 2.31 29.50
N THR A 160 -9.76 3.11 30.55
CA THR A 160 -8.50 3.83 30.79
C THR A 160 -7.34 2.87 31.09
N THR A 161 -7.61 1.75 31.78
CA THR A 161 -6.59 0.86 32.34
C THR A 161 -6.69 -0.59 31.86
N SER A 162 -7.56 -0.87 30.88
CA SER A 162 -7.71 -2.20 30.29
C SER A 162 -8.08 -2.13 28.81
N PHE A 163 -7.70 -3.16 28.07
CA PHE A 163 -8.15 -3.36 26.69
C PHE A 163 -8.59 -4.80 26.48
N THR A 164 -9.46 -4.99 25.51
CA THR A 164 -10.12 -6.25 25.24
C THR A 164 -9.92 -6.61 23.77
N VAL A 165 -9.61 -7.88 23.50
CA VAL A 165 -9.34 -8.41 22.17
C VAL A 165 -10.10 -9.71 21.94
N GLU A 166 -10.25 -10.09 20.68
CA GLU A 166 -10.73 -11.41 20.29
C GLU A 166 -9.55 -12.40 20.23
N ASN A 167 -9.57 -13.41 21.10
CA ASN A 167 -8.58 -14.48 21.14
C ASN A 167 -9.27 -15.77 21.62
N PHE A 168 -9.64 -16.64 20.68
CA PHE A 168 -10.37 -17.88 20.92
C PHE A 168 -9.59 -18.92 21.73
N THR A 169 -8.27 -18.78 21.79
CA THR A 169 -7.39 -19.72 22.50
C THR A 169 -6.82 -19.13 23.78
N GLY A 170 -7.20 -17.91 24.15
CA GLY A 170 -6.66 -17.21 25.30
C GLY A 170 -6.90 -17.95 26.61
N VAL A 171 -6.01 -17.70 27.58
CA VAL A 171 -6.07 -18.31 28.92
C VAL A 171 -6.00 -17.23 30.00
N ASN A 172 -6.66 -17.50 31.13
CA ASN A 172 -6.53 -16.63 32.31
C ASN A 172 -5.07 -16.65 32.78
N GLU A 173 -4.52 -15.48 33.05
CA GLU A 173 -3.12 -15.34 33.44
C GLU A 173 -2.91 -14.07 34.27
N GLY A 174 -1.98 -14.13 35.22
CA GLY A 174 -1.48 -12.97 35.95
C GLY A 174 -1.81 -12.96 37.45
N PRO A 175 -1.37 -11.89 38.15
CA PRO A 175 -0.68 -10.73 37.59
C PRO A 175 0.74 -11.05 37.10
N ILE A 176 1.14 -10.48 35.96
CA ILE A 176 2.51 -10.52 35.42
C ILE A 176 3.09 -9.12 35.49
N THR A 177 4.26 -8.96 36.11
CA THR A 177 5.02 -7.70 36.11
C THR A 177 5.87 -7.61 34.84
N LEU A 178 5.73 -6.52 34.06
CA LEU A 178 6.38 -6.40 32.75
C LEU A 178 7.92 -6.28 32.79
N GLY A 179 8.47 -5.76 33.89
CA GLY A 179 9.92 -5.68 34.11
C GLY A 179 10.68 -4.86 33.05
N ALA A 180 12.00 -5.06 32.99
CA ALA A 180 12.89 -4.26 32.13
C ALA A 180 12.57 -4.35 30.61
N GLY A 181 11.83 -5.38 30.18
CA GLY A 181 11.42 -5.60 28.81
C GLY A 181 10.06 -4.99 28.44
N PHE A 182 9.40 -4.22 29.33
CA PHE A 182 8.00 -3.81 29.17
C PHE A 182 7.63 -3.25 27.79
N ALA A 183 8.54 -2.50 27.16
CA ALA A 183 8.32 -1.88 25.86
C ALA A 183 8.10 -2.88 24.72
N SER A 184 8.49 -4.16 24.86
CA SER A 184 8.21 -5.21 23.88
C SER A 184 7.01 -6.08 24.24
N GLN A 185 6.45 -5.95 25.44
CA GLN A 185 5.49 -6.90 26.00
C GLN A 185 4.04 -6.53 25.71
N VAL A 186 3.74 -5.23 25.69
CA VAL A 186 2.45 -4.71 25.23
C VAL A 186 2.74 -3.52 24.34
N ARG A 187 2.60 -3.70 23.02
CA ARG A 187 2.77 -2.63 22.03
C ARG A 187 1.48 -2.42 21.28
N ILE A 188 0.99 -1.18 21.23
CA ILE A 188 -0.28 -0.86 20.57
C ILE A 188 0.01 0.04 19.38
N TYR A 189 -0.55 -0.29 18.21
CA TYR A 189 -0.36 0.43 16.96
C TYR A 189 -1.70 0.87 16.39
N GLY A 190 -1.69 2.03 15.72
CA GLY A 190 -2.83 2.52 14.97
C GLY A 190 -3.31 1.53 13.89
N ALA A 191 -4.62 1.51 13.64
CA ALA A 191 -5.22 0.72 12.54
C ALA A 191 -4.90 1.26 11.13
N SER A 192 -4.31 2.44 11.03
CA SER A 192 -3.93 3.10 9.77
C SER A 192 -2.43 2.97 9.51
N GLY A 193 -2.01 3.29 8.28
CA GLY A 193 -0.63 3.12 7.82
C GLY A 193 -0.45 1.78 7.11
N VAL A 194 0.78 1.27 7.11
CA VAL A 194 1.17 0.01 6.50
C VAL A 194 0.49 -1.16 7.20
N GLN A 195 -0.04 -2.09 6.41
CA GLN A 195 -0.75 -3.27 6.89
C GLN A 195 -0.10 -4.56 6.41
N ILE A 196 -0.33 -5.64 7.16
CA ILE A 196 -0.02 -7.00 6.69
C ILE A 196 -0.81 -7.26 5.41
N GLY A 197 -0.13 -7.78 4.38
CA GLY A 197 -0.70 -8.02 3.05
C GLY A 197 -0.49 -6.88 2.05
N ASP A 198 -0.09 -5.68 2.50
CA ASP A 198 0.42 -4.64 1.62
C ASP A 198 1.68 -5.14 0.86
N THR A 199 2.01 -4.50 -0.25
CA THR A 199 3.20 -4.81 -1.03
C THR A 199 4.27 -3.75 -0.81
N LEU A 200 5.47 -4.20 -0.45
CA LEU A 200 6.70 -3.42 -0.37
C LEU A 200 7.48 -3.51 -1.68
N VAL A 201 7.90 -2.39 -2.24
CA VAL A 201 8.76 -2.32 -3.42
C VAL A 201 10.16 -1.90 -3.00
N LEU A 202 11.14 -2.73 -3.34
CA LEU A 202 12.56 -2.40 -3.21
C LEU A 202 13.09 -2.04 -4.59
N ALA A 203 13.61 -0.82 -4.70
CA ALA A 203 14.10 -0.23 -5.93
C ALA A 203 15.31 0.67 -5.62
N ASN A 204 15.58 1.66 -6.47
CA ASN A 204 16.66 2.66 -6.34
C ASN A 204 17.16 2.91 -4.91
N GLY A 205 18.48 2.81 -4.69
CA GLY A 205 19.13 2.98 -3.39
C GLY A 205 19.42 1.65 -2.67
N PHE A 206 18.62 0.62 -2.91
CA PHE A 206 18.92 -0.76 -2.49
C PHE A 206 19.89 -1.45 -3.47
N SER A 207 20.48 -2.57 -3.05
CA SER A 207 21.20 -3.46 -3.96
C SER A 207 20.25 -3.98 -5.06
N SER A 208 20.74 -4.07 -6.29
CA SER A 208 19.96 -4.66 -7.39
C SER A 208 19.60 -6.14 -7.15
N ALA A 209 20.34 -6.83 -6.27
CA ALA A 209 20.03 -8.19 -5.84
C ALA A 209 18.78 -8.26 -4.93
N SER A 210 18.39 -7.13 -4.35
CA SER A 210 17.22 -6.99 -3.46
C SER A 210 16.02 -6.36 -4.16
N PHE A 211 16.13 -5.99 -5.43
CA PHE A 211 15.03 -5.37 -6.16
C PHE A 211 13.87 -6.34 -6.32
N GLY A 212 12.67 -5.85 -6.07
CA GLY A 212 11.47 -6.69 -6.15
C GLY A 212 10.24 -6.07 -5.52
N SER A 213 9.14 -6.81 -5.59
CA SER A 213 7.89 -6.50 -4.89
C SER A 213 7.56 -7.65 -3.96
N TYR A 214 7.47 -7.36 -2.67
CA TYR A 214 7.35 -8.37 -1.62
C TYR A 214 6.08 -8.13 -0.80
N LYS A 215 5.39 -9.21 -0.44
CA LYS A 215 4.24 -9.12 0.47
C LYS A 215 4.71 -8.96 1.90
N ILE A 216 4.19 -7.93 2.56
CA ILE A 216 4.44 -7.66 3.97
C ILE A 216 3.73 -8.72 4.81
N THR A 217 4.50 -9.46 5.59
CA THR A 217 4.03 -10.53 6.47
C THR A 217 3.90 -10.05 7.91
N ASP A 218 4.65 -9.01 8.28
CA ASP A 218 4.57 -8.40 9.61
C ASP A 218 4.95 -6.92 9.56
N VAL A 219 4.42 -6.09 10.46
CA VAL A 219 4.73 -4.66 10.51
C VAL A 219 4.54 -4.08 11.91
N THR A 220 5.46 -3.19 12.29
CA THR A 220 5.41 -2.37 13.51
C THR A 220 5.61 -0.90 13.15
N ASP A 221 5.88 -0.03 14.11
CA ASP A 221 6.23 1.37 13.86
C ASP A 221 7.61 1.54 13.20
N ASN A 222 8.55 0.63 13.47
CA ASN A 222 9.95 0.79 13.09
C ASN A 222 10.49 -0.26 12.12
N TYR A 223 9.73 -1.33 11.85
CA TYR A 223 10.11 -2.33 10.85
C TYR A 223 8.93 -2.89 10.07
N VAL A 224 9.24 -3.44 8.90
CA VAL A 224 8.40 -4.33 8.11
C VAL A 224 9.13 -5.65 7.89
N GLU A 225 8.40 -6.77 7.97
CA GLU A 225 8.88 -8.08 7.55
C GLU A 225 8.20 -8.52 6.27
N PHE A 226 8.93 -9.24 5.44
CA PHE A 226 8.43 -9.78 4.19
C PHE A 226 9.10 -11.12 3.86
N TYR A 227 8.44 -11.90 3.03
CA TYR A 227 8.96 -13.17 2.56
C TYR A 227 9.68 -13.02 1.21
N SER A 228 10.82 -13.69 1.06
CA SER A 228 11.53 -13.83 -0.22
C SER A 228 11.97 -15.27 -0.43
N THR A 229 11.78 -15.80 -1.64
CA THR A 229 12.37 -17.08 -2.07
C THR A 229 13.85 -16.94 -2.38
N ASP A 230 14.28 -15.74 -2.76
CA ASP A 230 15.66 -15.45 -3.10
C ASP A 230 16.45 -15.06 -1.85
N VAL A 231 17.74 -15.39 -1.85
CA VAL A 231 18.66 -14.99 -0.79
C VAL A 231 19.04 -13.53 -1.00
N LEU A 232 18.57 -12.65 -0.10
CA LEU A 232 18.86 -11.22 -0.17
C LEU A 232 20.11 -10.90 0.66
N PRO A 233 21.01 -10.03 0.17
CA PRO A 233 22.17 -9.60 0.95
C PRO A 233 21.73 -8.83 2.20
N VAL A 234 22.58 -8.88 3.23
CA VAL A 234 22.44 -7.94 4.36
C VAL A 234 22.90 -6.57 3.88
N GLU A 235 22.07 -5.57 4.11
CA GLU A 235 22.32 -4.18 3.72
C GLU A 235 22.07 -3.26 4.91
N SER A 236 22.80 -2.15 5.02
CA SER A 236 22.71 -1.22 6.14
C SER A 236 23.04 0.20 5.72
N GLY A 237 22.42 1.20 6.35
CA GLY A 237 22.66 2.61 6.03
C GLY A 237 22.10 3.02 4.68
N ILE A 238 21.07 2.33 4.20
CA ILE A 238 20.44 2.56 2.89
C ILE A 238 19.62 3.83 2.97
N LEU A 239 20.01 4.87 2.24
CA LEU A 239 19.24 6.11 2.07
C LEU A 239 18.39 5.98 0.81
N ALA A 240 17.13 5.59 0.97
CA ALA A 240 16.22 5.32 -0.14
C ALA A 240 14.77 5.53 0.31
N ASP A 241 13.90 5.94 -0.61
CA ASP A 241 12.47 6.00 -0.37
C ASP A 241 11.83 4.62 -0.58
N LEU A 242 10.95 4.21 0.34
CA LEU A 242 10.20 2.97 0.24
C LEU A 242 8.84 3.20 -0.40
N ALA A 243 8.56 2.52 -1.50
CA ALA A 243 7.21 2.46 -2.04
C ALA A 243 6.44 1.28 -1.43
N ILE A 244 5.37 1.58 -0.69
CA ILE A 244 4.44 0.57 -0.15
C ILE A 244 3.04 0.86 -0.69
N TYR A 245 2.31 -0.18 -1.11
CA TYR A 245 0.94 -0.03 -1.58
C TYR A 245 0.03 -1.17 -1.15
N SER A 246 -1.26 -0.87 -0.93
CA SER A 246 -2.28 -1.84 -0.55
C SER A 246 -2.99 -2.49 -1.74
N ALA A 247 -3.05 -1.79 -2.87
CA ALA A 247 -3.70 -2.25 -4.09
C ALA A 247 -3.01 -1.66 -5.33
N ALA A 248 -3.09 -2.38 -6.45
CA ALA A 248 -2.60 -1.92 -7.74
C ALA A 248 -3.51 -2.38 -8.86
N LYS A 249 -3.66 -1.54 -9.89
CA LYS A 249 -4.28 -1.88 -11.17
C LYS A 249 -3.24 -2.48 -12.09
N ASN A 250 -3.69 -3.39 -12.95
CA ASN A 250 -2.88 -4.08 -13.93
C ASN A 250 -3.02 -3.50 -15.34
N LEU A 251 -4.11 -2.78 -15.61
CA LEU A 251 -4.36 -2.08 -16.85
C LEU A 251 -4.96 -0.70 -16.54
N VAL A 252 -4.44 0.32 -17.20
CA VAL A 252 -4.98 1.69 -17.18
C VAL A 252 -5.18 2.15 -18.62
N TYR A 253 -6.34 2.74 -18.88
CA TYR A 253 -6.72 3.37 -20.14
C TYR A 253 -7.24 4.77 -19.86
N LEU A 254 -6.84 5.74 -20.67
CA LEU A 254 -7.26 7.12 -20.59
C LEU A 254 -7.46 7.69 -21.99
N GLU A 255 -8.55 8.43 -22.16
CA GLU A 255 -8.79 9.33 -23.28
C GLU A 255 -8.89 10.77 -22.78
N ALA A 256 -8.38 11.73 -23.55
CA ALA A 256 -8.62 13.15 -23.31
C ALA A 256 -8.71 13.96 -24.62
N ASP A 257 -9.58 14.96 -24.68
CA ASP A 257 -9.71 15.89 -25.82
C ASP A 257 -8.78 17.12 -25.75
N GLN A 258 -7.95 17.18 -24.72
CA GLN A 258 -6.97 18.22 -24.44
C GLN A 258 -5.61 17.63 -24.06
N LYS A 259 -4.56 18.47 -24.11
CA LYS A 259 -3.21 18.08 -23.68
C LYS A 259 -3.19 17.79 -22.19
N CYS A 260 -2.83 16.56 -21.83
CA CYS A 260 -2.75 16.12 -20.44
C CYS A 260 -1.38 15.54 -20.10
N THR A 261 -0.99 15.63 -18.83
CA THR A 261 0.14 14.88 -18.26
C THR A 261 -0.40 13.71 -17.47
N VAL A 262 0.22 12.55 -17.65
CA VAL A 262 -0.08 11.32 -16.93
C VAL A 262 1.05 11.03 -15.94
N THR A 263 0.67 10.90 -14.67
CA THR A 263 1.58 10.50 -13.58
C THR A 263 1.16 9.14 -13.05
N ILE A 264 2.11 8.21 -13.02
CA ILE A 264 1.92 6.82 -12.60
C ILE A 264 2.94 6.52 -11.51
N ASN A 265 2.48 5.96 -10.39
CA ASN A 265 3.37 5.56 -9.29
C ASN A 265 4.26 6.71 -8.80
N GLY A 266 3.73 7.95 -8.82
CA GLY A 266 4.45 9.17 -8.45
C GLY A 266 5.39 9.75 -9.51
N VAL A 267 5.56 9.09 -10.66
CA VAL A 267 6.45 9.53 -11.74
C VAL A 267 5.63 10.00 -12.94
N GLN A 268 5.97 11.17 -13.48
CA GLN A 268 5.41 11.64 -14.75
C GLN A 268 5.87 10.72 -15.88
N MET A 269 4.94 9.97 -16.47
CA MET A 269 5.25 8.96 -17.49
C MET A 269 5.14 9.50 -18.90
N ALA A 270 4.11 10.30 -19.17
CA ALA A 270 3.80 10.74 -20.52
C ALA A 270 3.09 12.09 -20.52
N SER A 271 3.25 12.83 -21.61
CA SER A 271 2.30 13.86 -22.02
C SER A 271 1.50 13.31 -23.20
N MET A 272 0.20 13.40 -23.11
CA MET A 272 -0.75 12.96 -24.13
C MET A 272 -1.34 14.18 -24.80
N GLU A 273 -1.38 14.15 -26.13
CA GLU A 273 -2.00 15.18 -26.96
C GLU A 273 -3.08 14.54 -27.83
N PRO A 274 -4.24 15.19 -28.01
CA PRO A 274 -5.28 14.71 -28.90
C PRO A 274 -4.89 14.85 -30.36
N PHE A 275 -5.43 13.99 -31.23
CA PHE A 275 -5.22 14.12 -32.66
C PHE A 275 -5.79 15.43 -33.19
N ILE A 276 -6.92 15.89 -32.61
CA ILE A 276 -7.48 17.22 -32.80
C ILE A 276 -7.93 17.77 -31.45
N ILE A 277 -7.38 18.92 -31.05
CA ILE A 277 -7.75 19.63 -29.81
C ILE A 277 -9.24 20.00 -29.84
N ASN A 278 -9.92 19.90 -28.69
CA ASN A 278 -11.35 20.19 -28.55
C ASN A 278 -12.26 19.25 -29.39
N ASN A 279 -11.78 18.04 -29.71
CA ASN A 279 -12.56 17.05 -30.46
C ASN A 279 -12.63 15.71 -29.73
N ALA A 280 -13.74 15.49 -29.03
CA ALA A 280 -14.01 14.24 -28.31
C ALA A 280 -14.11 13.00 -29.22
N ARG A 281 -14.21 13.14 -30.55
CA ARG A 281 -14.18 12.00 -31.50
C ARG A 281 -12.77 11.59 -31.89
N GLN A 282 -11.78 12.44 -31.62
CA GLN A 282 -10.38 12.22 -31.95
C GLN A 282 -9.48 12.52 -30.74
N PRO A 283 -9.77 11.89 -29.58
CA PRO A 283 -9.06 12.15 -28.34
C PRO A 283 -7.61 11.63 -28.42
N GLY A 284 -6.78 12.14 -27.52
CA GLY A 284 -5.51 11.51 -27.19
C GLY A 284 -5.81 10.24 -26.43
N VAL A 285 -4.97 9.21 -26.63
CA VAL A 285 -5.16 7.91 -25.97
C VAL A 285 -3.87 7.54 -25.25
N PHE A 286 -4.02 7.17 -23.97
CA PHE A 286 -2.96 6.58 -23.17
C PHE A 286 -3.42 5.20 -22.67
N MET A 287 -2.55 4.22 -22.80
CA MET A 287 -2.82 2.86 -22.34
C MET A 287 -1.55 2.22 -21.80
N LEU A 288 -1.66 1.65 -20.59
CA LEU A 288 -0.53 1.01 -19.91
C LEU A 288 -0.97 -0.30 -19.28
N LYS A 289 -0.27 -1.39 -19.64
CA LYS A 289 -0.33 -2.68 -18.95
C LYS A 289 0.91 -2.82 -18.08
N ALA A 290 0.79 -2.49 -16.79
CA ALA A 290 1.86 -2.59 -15.79
C ALA A 290 1.23 -2.67 -14.39
N THR A 291 2.05 -2.88 -13.36
CA THR A 291 1.61 -2.73 -11.96
C THR A 291 1.54 -1.25 -11.62
N VAL A 292 0.33 -0.71 -11.53
CA VAL A 292 0.06 0.70 -11.25
C VAL A 292 -0.64 0.82 -9.90
N TRP A 293 0.04 1.32 -8.87
CA TRP A 293 -0.55 1.55 -7.55
C TRP A 293 -1.00 2.99 -7.34
N SER A 294 -0.61 3.93 -8.19
CA SER A 294 -1.24 5.25 -8.24
C SER A 294 -1.31 5.81 -9.66
N PHE A 295 -2.38 6.56 -9.93
CA PHE A 295 -2.61 7.18 -11.23
C PHE A 295 -3.29 8.54 -11.05
N SER A 296 -2.68 9.57 -11.63
CA SER A 296 -3.26 10.91 -11.71
C SER A 296 -3.08 11.52 -13.10
N VAL A 297 -3.98 12.44 -13.43
CA VAL A 297 -4.03 13.14 -14.72
C VAL A 297 -4.11 14.64 -14.45
N GLN A 298 -3.29 15.41 -15.15
CA GLN A 298 -3.31 16.87 -15.11
C GLN A 298 -3.64 17.44 -16.48
N ASN A 299 -4.56 18.41 -16.54
CA ASN A 299 -4.83 19.18 -17.74
C ASN A 299 -3.80 20.31 -17.89
N ASN A 300 -3.03 20.30 -18.98
CA ASN A 300 -2.03 21.33 -19.27
C ASN A 300 -2.48 22.33 -20.33
N SER A 301 -3.75 22.27 -20.75
CA SER A 301 -4.32 23.20 -21.73
C SER A 301 -4.93 24.43 -21.04
N LEU A 302 -5.34 25.39 -21.85
CA LEU A 302 -6.07 26.59 -21.41
C LEU A 302 -7.60 26.39 -21.38
N ASP A 303 -8.08 25.27 -21.92
CA ASP A 303 -9.48 24.90 -21.98
C ASP A 303 -9.78 23.77 -20.98
N SER A 304 -11.06 23.51 -20.70
CA SER A 304 -11.46 22.33 -19.92
C SER A 304 -11.17 21.06 -20.73
N ALA A 305 -10.58 20.05 -20.08
CA ALA A 305 -10.37 18.73 -20.66
C ALA A 305 -11.52 17.80 -20.31
N SER A 306 -12.10 17.13 -21.30
CA SER A 306 -13.02 16.00 -21.11
C SER A 306 -12.20 14.71 -21.12
N CYS A 307 -12.28 13.94 -20.04
CA CYS A 307 -11.51 12.72 -19.86
C CYS A 307 -12.41 11.50 -19.68
N PHE A 308 -11.99 10.37 -20.22
CA PHE A 308 -12.56 9.06 -19.93
C PHE A 308 -11.45 8.11 -19.48
N VAL A 309 -11.67 7.42 -18.36
CA VAL A 309 -10.71 6.46 -17.80
C VAL A 309 -11.36 5.10 -17.64
N ALA A 310 -10.60 4.05 -17.92
CA ALA A 310 -10.92 2.69 -17.52
C ALA A 310 -9.73 2.01 -16.84
N THR A 311 -9.96 1.27 -15.76
CA THR A 311 -8.92 0.55 -15.02
C THR A 311 -9.40 -0.84 -14.61
N VAL A 312 -8.45 -1.77 -14.46
CA VAL A 312 -8.72 -3.16 -14.08
C VAL A 312 -7.61 -3.68 -13.18
N GLU A 313 -7.98 -4.50 -12.18
CA GLU A 313 -7.06 -5.33 -11.37
C GLU A 313 -6.89 -6.72 -11.97
#